data_AF-A0A0P0V4J7-F1
#
_entry.id   AF-A0A0P0V4J7-F1
#
_cell.length_a   1.000
_cell.length_b   1.000
_cell.length_c   1.000
_cell.angle_alpha   90.00
_cell.angle_beta   90.00
_cell.angle_gamma   90.00
#
_symmetry.space_group_name_H-M   'P 1'
#
loop_
_entity.id
_entity.type
_entity.pdbx_description
1 polymer ?
#
loop_
_entity_poly.entity_id
_entity_poly.type
_entity_poly.pdbx_seq_one_letter_code
_entity_poly.pdbx_strand_id
1 'polypeptide(L)'
;MDTLLSVVASDIISRLISSLITKYSNQSTADHKLERLQWLLLRARTIVEEAHGRQISNQGMLLQLRQLMQSMYQGYYILNAFQEQHITGKRRRSSSSLKLKKLQAAMEDLESAIDDSKKEFVVFLLGCPCLPQRPYDTHLFREKCMFGRHEEKELIREFLLQPCDSPLRVLPIIRPREVGKNTLIEHVCNEESVHEHFSRVVRFKSDDLNNEENQESFFKTSELVASSTMSLVVVELVNDDISDETWRGFCSSIANGCSKMIVISRSETISRLGTTQALKLKRLKRHEFWYFFRTIAFGTADPEEHPELLRIARRIATTDQRCFHCC
;
A
#
# COMPACT_ATOMS: atom_id res chain seq x y z
N MET A 1 32.98 -9.19 -63.60
CA MET A 1 32.66 -8.46 -62.35
C MET A 1 31.37 -8.96 -61.69
N ASP A 2 30.52 -9.68 -62.43
CA ASP A 2 29.17 -10.08 -61.97
C ASP A 2 29.15 -11.10 -60.83
N THR A 3 30.16 -11.98 -60.75
CA THR A 3 30.26 -13.00 -59.70
C THR A 3 30.49 -12.39 -58.31
N LEU A 4 31.38 -11.40 -58.19
CA LEU A 4 31.65 -10.71 -56.92
C LEU A 4 30.44 -9.91 -56.45
N LEU A 5 29.74 -9.25 -57.37
CA LEU A 5 28.53 -8.47 -57.08
C LEU A 5 27.39 -9.36 -56.56
N SER A 6 27.23 -10.55 -57.14
CA SER A 6 26.25 -11.55 -56.70
C SER A 6 26.54 -12.06 -55.29
N VAL A 7 27.80 -12.36 -54.96
CA VAL A 7 28.20 -12.84 -53.62
C VAL A 7 27.92 -11.78 -52.55
N VAL A 8 28.33 -10.53 -52.78
CA VAL A 8 28.09 -9.43 -51.83
C VAL A 8 26.59 -9.17 -51.65
N ALA A 9 25.81 -9.17 -52.73
CA ALA A 9 24.36 -9.01 -52.64
C ALA A 9 23.71 -10.16 -51.84
N SER A 10 24.13 -11.40 -52.06
CA SER A 10 23.60 -12.56 -51.34
C SER A 10 23.89 -12.52 -49.83
N ASP A 11 25.09 -12.07 -49.42
CA ASP A 11 25.44 -11.89 -48.01
C ASP A 11 24.59 -10.79 -47.37
N ILE A 12 24.42 -9.63 -48.04
CA ILE A 12 23.56 -8.55 -47.53
C ILE A 12 22.11 -9.00 -47.39
N ILE A 13 21.54 -9.69 -48.38
CA ILE A 13 20.17 -10.23 -48.32
C ILE A 13 20.04 -11.24 -47.17
N SER A 14 20.99 -12.15 -47.02
CA SER A 14 20.97 -13.14 -45.94
C SER A 14 21.00 -12.49 -44.55
N ARG A 15 21.77 -11.41 -44.38
CA ARG A 15 21.82 -10.62 -43.14
C ARG A 15 20.51 -9.88 -42.89
N LEU A 16 19.88 -9.33 -43.92
CA LEU A 16 18.57 -8.68 -43.80
C LEU A 16 17.48 -9.68 -43.41
N ILE A 17 17.41 -10.84 -44.07
CA ILE A 17 16.47 -11.92 -43.73
C ILE A 17 16.72 -12.41 -42.30
N SER A 18 17.97 -12.67 -41.93
CA SER A 18 18.33 -13.09 -40.57
C SER A 18 17.94 -12.02 -39.54
N SER A 19 18.15 -10.73 -39.85
CA SER A 19 17.71 -9.63 -38.99
C SER A 19 16.19 -9.53 -38.88
N LEU A 20 15.44 -9.85 -39.94
CA LEU A 20 13.98 -9.84 -39.92
C LEU A 20 13.42 -11.03 -39.16
N ILE A 21 13.97 -12.24 -39.38
CA ILE A 21 13.59 -13.45 -38.65
C ILE A 21 13.86 -13.27 -37.16
N THR A 22 15.07 -12.83 -36.78
CA THR A 22 15.40 -12.58 -35.37
C THR A 22 14.54 -11.48 -34.75
N LYS A 23 14.16 -10.45 -35.51
CA LYS A 23 13.25 -9.40 -35.03
C LYS A 23 11.83 -9.92 -34.84
N TYR A 24 11.31 -10.69 -35.80
CA TYR A 24 9.98 -11.26 -35.74
C TYR A 24 9.86 -12.33 -34.66
N SER A 25 10.86 -13.21 -34.54
CA SER A 25 10.92 -14.23 -33.49
C SER A 25 11.00 -13.59 -32.11
N ASN A 26 11.81 -12.54 -31.93
CA ASN A 26 11.89 -11.80 -30.67
C ASN A 26 10.60 -11.03 -30.35
N GLN A 27 9.85 -10.63 -31.37
CA GLN A 27 8.57 -9.95 -31.18
C GLN A 27 7.47 -10.94 -30.80
N SER A 28 7.28 -12.03 -31.56
CA SER A 28 6.33 -13.09 -31.24
C SER A 28 6.59 -13.70 -29.85
N THR A 29 7.86 -13.91 -29.49
CA THR A 29 8.20 -14.39 -28.14
C THR A 29 7.93 -13.35 -27.04
N ALA A 30 8.11 -12.06 -27.32
CA ALA A 30 7.74 -11.01 -26.37
C ALA A 30 6.22 -10.90 -26.20
N ASP A 31 5.46 -11.01 -27.28
CA ASP A 31 3.99 -10.93 -27.27
C ASP A 31 3.38 -12.10 -26.48
N HIS A 32 3.83 -13.34 -26.72
CA HIS A 32 3.40 -14.50 -25.92
C HIS A 32 3.77 -14.39 -24.43
N LYS A 33 4.96 -13.86 -24.11
CA LYS A 33 5.36 -13.61 -22.72
C LYS A 33 4.50 -12.52 -22.07
N LEU A 34 4.10 -11.51 -22.83
CA LEU A 34 3.22 -10.44 -22.36
C LEU A 34 1.84 -10.99 -22.03
N GLU A 35 1.25 -11.79 -22.92
CA GLU A 35 -0.02 -12.49 -22.68
C GLU A 35 0.07 -13.35 -21.42
N ARG A 36 1.12 -14.16 -21.30
CA ARG A 36 1.34 -14.99 -20.10
C ARG A 36 1.44 -14.16 -18.83
N LEU A 37 2.16 -13.04 -18.85
CA LEU A 37 2.24 -12.14 -17.70
C LEU A 37 0.86 -11.57 -17.34
N GLN A 38 0.06 -11.15 -18.32
CA GLN A 38 -1.31 -10.66 -18.08
C GLN A 38 -2.18 -11.73 -17.41
N TRP A 39 -2.11 -12.98 -17.88
CA TRP A 39 -2.82 -14.10 -17.27
C TRP A 39 -2.39 -14.35 -15.82
N LEU A 40 -1.08 -14.34 -15.53
CA LEU A 40 -0.57 -14.48 -14.16
C LEU A 40 -1.02 -13.32 -13.27
N LEU A 41 -0.99 -12.09 -13.77
CA LEU A 41 -1.44 -10.90 -13.04
C LEU A 41 -2.93 -10.95 -12.72
N LEU A 42 -3.77 -11.40 -13.66
CA LEU A 42 -5.19 -11.60 -13.42
C LEU A 42 -5.42 -12.60 -12.28
N ARG A 43 -4.72 -13.72 -12.31
CA ARG A 43 -4.83 -14.75 -11.27
C ARG A 43 -4.35 -14.26 -9.90
N ALA A 44 -3.21 -13.58 -9.84
CA ALA A 44 -2.70 -12.98 -8.61
C ALA A 44 -3.70 -11.94 -8.06
N ARG A 45 -4.26 -11.10 -8.93
CA ARG A 45 -5.25 -10.10 -8.55
C ARG A 45 -6.50 -10.73 -7.95
N THR A 46 -7.04 -11.79 -8.55
CA THR A 46 -8.20 -12.50 -8.00
C THR A 46 -7.92 -13.04 -6.59
N ILE A 47 -6.73 -13.61 -6.36
CA ILE A 47 -6.34 -14.11 -5.03
C ILE A 47 -6.20 -12.96 -4.03
N VAL A 48 -5.60 -11.84 -4.43
CA VAL A 48 -5.43 -10.65 -3.59
C VAL A 48 -6.77 -10.01 -3.25
N GLU A 49 -7.69 -9.88 -4.22
CA GLU A 49 -9.04 -9.35 -4.01
C GLU A 49 -9.84 -10.23 -3.06
N GLU A 50 -9.77 -11.56 -3.23
CA GLU A 50 -10.38 -12.53 -2.31
C GLU A 50 -9.79 -12.42 -0.89
N ALA A 51 -8.46 -12.28 -0.78
CA ALA A 51 -7.78 -12.12 0.50
C ALA A 51 -8.13 -10.81 1.21
N HIS A 52 -8.26 -9.70 0.46
CA HIS A 52 -8.69 -8.42 1.02
C HIS A 52 -10.14 -8.44 1.52
N GLY A 53 -10.98 -9.31 0.97
CA GLY A 53 -12.35 -9.54 1.45
C GLY A 53 -12.44 -10.34 2.75
N ARG A 54 -11.30 -10.77 3.31
CA ARG A 54 -11.23 -11.67 4.47
C ARG A 54 -10.47 -11.04 5.62
N GLN A 55 -10.83 -11.43 6.83
CA GLN A 55 -10.13 -11.03 8.05
C GLN A 55 -8.96 -11.99 8.31
N ILE A 56 -7.76 -11.55 7.95
CA ILE A 56 -6.53 -12.33 8.12
C ILE A 56 -5.83 -11.87 9.39
N SER A 57 -5.93 -12.65 10.46
CA SER A 57 -5.20 -12.42 11.71
C SER A 57 -3.84 -13.13 11.75
N ASN A 58 -3.65 -14.16 10.92
CA ASN A 58 -2.42 -14.94 10.93
C ASN A 58 -1.26 -14.15 10.27
N GLN A 59 -0.21 -13.88 11.05
CA GLN A 59 0.97 -13.14 10.59
C GLN A 59 1.66 -13.81 9.38
N GLY A 60 1.76 -15.14 9.36
CA GLY A 60 2.30 -15.89 8.23
C GLY A 60 1.50 -15.68 6.95
N MET A 61 0.16 -15.68 7.04
CA MET A 61 -0.71 -15.39 5.90
C MET A 61 -0.60 -13.93 5.44
N LEU A 62 -0.49 -12.97 6.36
CA LEU A 62 -0.27 -11.55 6.00
C LEU A 62 1.06 -11.37 5.24
N LEU A 63 2.11 -12.06 5.66
CA LEU A 63 3.41 -12.06 4.97
C LEU A 63 3.32 -12.69 3.58
N GLN A 64 2.61 -13.81 3.43
CA GLN A 64 2.35 -14.45 2.13
C GLN A 64 1.56 -13.53 1.19
N LEU A 65 0.48 -12.91 1.70
CA LEU A 65 -0.31 -11.93 0.95
C LEU A 65 0.56 -10.75 0.50
N ARG A 66 1.40 -10.21 1.39
CA ARG A 66 2.34 -9.14 1.06
C ARG A 66 3.29 -9.56 -0.06
N GLN A 67 3.85 -10.78 0.00
CA GLN A 67 4.77 -11.28 -1.03
C GLN A 67 4.08 -11.40 -2.39
N LEU A 68 2.85 -11.94 -2.42
CA LEU A 68 2.04 -12.03 -3.63
C LEU A 68 1.72 -10.65 -4.20
N MET A 69 1.29 -9.71 -3.35
CA MET A 69 1.03 -8.32 -3.73
C MET A 69 2.26 -7.65 -4.33
N GLN A 70 3.44 -7.80 -3.70
CA GLN A 70 4.68 -7.21 -4.22
C GLN A 70 5.04 -7.75 -5.60
N SER A 71 4.94 -9.06 -5.80
CA SER A 71 5.18 -9.72 -7.09
C SER A 71 4.19 -9.23 -8.15
N MET A 72 2.92 -9.12 -7.78
CA MET A 72 1.85 -8.59 -8.64
C MET A 72 2.11 -7.13 -9.04
N TYR A 73 2.45 -6.26 -8.10
CA TYR A 73 2.73 -4.85 -8.38
C TYR A 73 3.97 -4.68 -9.26
N GLN A 74 5.00 -5.48 -9.04
CA GLN A 74 6.18 -5.51 -9.89
C GLN A 74 5.83 -5.97 -11.31
N GLY A 75 4.99 -7.00 -11.45
CA GLY A 75 4.48 -7.46 -12.74
C GLY A 75 3.68 -6.38 -13.48
N TYR A 76 2.73 -5.71 -12.82
CA TYR A 76 1.99 -4.59 -13.42
C TYR A 76 2.92 -3.43 -13.81
N TYR A 77 3.91 -3.09 -12.99
CA TYR A 77 4.88 -2.05 -13.32
C TYR A 77 5.65 -2.38 -14.60
N ILE A 78 6.04 -3.64 -14.79
CA ILE A 78 6.75 -4.11 -15.97
C ILE A 78 5.83 -4.16 -17.19
N LEU A 79 4.62 -4.72 -17.06
CA LEU A 79 3.59 -4.74 -18.10
C LEU A 79 3.37 -3.32 -18.67
N ASN A 80 3.14 -2.36 -17.79
CA ASN A 80 2.90 -0.96 -18.14
C ASN A 80 4.12 -0.29 -18.82
N ALA A 81 5.34 -0.70 -18.46
CA ALA A 81 6.56 -0.21 -19.09
C ALA A 81 6.78 -0.78 -20.51
N PHE A 82 6.24 -1.97 -20.78
CA PHE A 82 6.20 -2.56 -22.12
C PHE A 82 5.12 -1.90 -22.99
N GLN A 83 3.89 -1.75 -22.48
CA GLN A 83 2.77 -1.14 -23.22
C GLN A 83 3.06 0.31 -23.66
N GLU A 84 3.64 1.16 -22.79
CA GLU A 84 4.00 2.55 -23.14
C GLU A 84 4.97 2.64 -24.34
N GLN A 85 5.79 1.61 -24.59
CA GLN A 85 6.71 1.60 -25.72
C GLN A 85 6.04 1.23 -27.04
N HIS A 86 4.97 0.43 -27.01
CA HIS A 86 4.15 0.19 -28.19
C HIS A 86 3.48 1.49 -28.64
N ILE A 87 3.01 2.30 -27.69
CA ILE A 87 2.36 3.59 -27.95
C ILE A 87 3.37 4.65 -28.43
N THR A 88 4.52 4.80 -27.76
CA THR A 88 5.46 5.90 -28.04
C THR A 88 6.40 5.67 -29.23
N GLY A 89 6.43 4.48 -29.82
CA GLY A 89 7.28 4.15 -30.98
C GLY A 89 8.80 4.23 -30.73
N LYS A 90 9.26 4.60 -29.53
CA LYS A 90 10.67 4.77 -29.18
C LYS A 90 11.34 3.41 -28.89
N ARG A 91 11.55 2.59 -29.92
CA ARG A 91 12.39 1.38 -29.84
C ARG A 91 13.88 1.76 -29.81
N ARG A 92 14.45 1.94 -28.61
CA ARG A 92 15.92 1.93 -28.45
C ARG A 92 16.45 0.52 -28.74
N ARG A 93 17.16 0.35 -29.86
CA ARG A 93 17.72 -0.92 -30.37
C ARG A 93 18.56 -1.70 -29.34
N SER A 94 19.24 -1.01 -28.42
CA SER A 94 20.17 -1.60 -27.45
C SER A 94 19.52 -2.05 -26.12
N SER A 95 18.23 -1.80 -25.88
CA SER A 95 17.56 -2.13 -24.60
C SER A 95 16.57 -3.28 -24.67
N SER A 96 16.36 -3.92 -25.82
CA SER A 96 15.36 -4.99 -25.98
C SER A 96 15.69 -6.23 -25.14
N SER A 97 16.95 -6.68 -25.16
CA SER A 97 17.41 -7.87 -24.41
C SER A 97 17.24 -7.69 -22.89
N LEU A 98 17.72 -6.56 -22.32
CA LEU A 98 17.55 -6.27 -20.89
C LEU A 98 16.08 -6.19 -20.47
N LYS A 99 15.22 -5.66 -21.33
CA LYS A 99 13.78 -5.59 -21.07
C LYS A 99 13.13 -6.98 -21.10
N LEU A 100 13.43 -7.79 -22.11
CA LEU A 100 12.92 -9.16 -22.20
C LEU A 100 13.35 -10.01 -21.00
N LYS A 101 14.59 -9.80 -20.50
CA LYS A 101 15.06 -10.41 -19.25
C LYS A 101 14.26 -9.96 -18.03
N LYS A 102 13.90 -8.67 -17.94
CA LYS A 102 13.03 -8.17 -16.86
C LYS A 102 11.61 -8.73 -16.94
N LEU A 103 11.07 -8.88 -18.16
CA LEU A 103 9.77 -9.52 -18.38
C LEU A 103 9.79 -10.98 -17.92
N GLN A 104 10.80 -11.73 -18.35
CA GLN A 104 10.99 -13.12 -17.94
C GLN A 104 11.12 -13.25 -16.42
N ALA A 105 11.99 -12.45 -15.80
CA ALA A 105 12.20 -12.48 -14.35
C ALA A 105 10.91 -12.17 -13.58
N ALA A 106 10.08 -11.23 -14.05
CA ALA A 106 8.81 -10.90 -13.41
C ALA A 106 7.75 -12.00 -13.55
N MET A 107 7.76 -12.72 -14.67
CA MET A 107 6.90 -13.88 -14.85
C MET A 107 7.31 -15.00 -13.89
N GLU A 108 8.61 -15.29 -13.77
CA GLU A 108 9.15 -16.29 -12.86
C GLU A 108 8.85 -15.94 -11.39
N ASP A 109 9.08 -14.69 -10.97
CA ASP A 109 8.73 -14.20 -9.63
C ASP A 109 7.25 -14.40 -9.32
N LEU A 110 6.37 -14.03 -10.26
CA LEU A 110 4.93 -14.09 -10.08
C LEU A 110 4.41 -15.52 -10.11
N GLU A 111 4.95 -16.38 -10.97
CA GLU A 111 4.63 -17.79 -11.04
C GLU A 111 5.05 -18.50 -9.75
N SER A 112 6.25 -18.23 -9.24
CA SER A 112 6.70 -18.73 -7.93
C SER A 112 5.75 -18.26 -6.82
N ALA A 113 5.42 -16.96 -6.74
CA ALA A 113 4.54 -16.44 -5.70
C ALA A 113 3.11 -17.02 -5.78
N ILE A 114 2.59 -17.26 -6.99
CA ILE A 114 1.29 -17.91 -7.18
C ILE A 114 1.36 -19.39 -6.81
N ASP A 115 2.41 -20.10 -7.18
CA ASP A 115 2.53 -21.53 -6.90
C ASP A 115 2.79 -21.81 -5.41
N ASP A 116 3.59 -20.97 -4.74
CA ASP A 116 3.80 -20.98 -3.30
C ASP A 116 2.48 -20.74 -2.55
N SER A 117 1.63 -19.82 -3.06
CA SER A 117 0.32 -19.54 -2.46
C SER A 117 -0.77 -20.56 -2.82
N LYS A 118 -0.63 -21.30 -3.93
CA LYS A 118 -1.70 -22.14 -4.51
C LYS A 118 -2.24 -23.21 -3.57
N LYS A 119 -1.40 -23.76 -2.68
CA LYS A 119 -1.77 -24.94 -1.87
C LYS A 119 -2.23 -24.57 -0.47
N GLU A 120 -1.39 -23.92 0.31
CA GLU A 120 -1.67 -23.69 1.73
C GLU A 120 -2.41 -22.39 1.96
N PHE A 121 -1.94 -21.30 1.35
CA PHE A 121 -2.51 -19.96 1.53
C PHE A 121 -3.99 -19.90 1.12
N VAL A 122 -4.34 -20.41 -0.07
CA VAL A 122 -5.73 -20.42 -0.55
C VAL A 122 -6.63 -21.25 0.36
N VAL A 123 -6.14 -22.39 0.88
CA VAL A 123 -6.91 -23.24 1.81
C VAL A 123 -7.14 -22.52 3.14
N PHE A 124 -6.11 -21.88 3.70
CA PHE A 124 -6.25 -21.12 4.94
C PHE A 124 -7.15 -19.91 4.78
N LEU A 125 -7.11 -19.23 3.63
CA LEU A 125 -8.02 -18.12 3.33
C LEU A 125 -9.48 -18.53 3.43
N LEU A 126 -9.85 -19.74 2.98
CA LEU A 126 -11.23 -20.23 3.10
C LEU A 126 -11.72 -20.34 4.55
N GLY A 127 -10.81 -20.52 5.50
CA GLY A 127 -11.11 -20.53 6.94
C GLY A 127 -11.20 -19.14 7.57
N CYS A 128 -10.76 -18.08 6.88
CA CYS A 128 -10.84 -16.71 7.39
C CYS A 128 -12.27 -16.14 7.23
N PRO A 129 -12.83 -15.48 8.25
CA PRO A 129 -14.12 -14.80 8.16
C PRO A 129 -14.15 -13.75 7.05
N CYS A 130 -15.28 -13.62 6.37
CA CYS A 130 -15.48 -12.54 5.40
C CYS A 130 -15.69 -11.21 6.14
N LEU A 131 -15.05 -10.16 5.64
CA LEU A 131 -15.37 -8.80 6.09
C LEU A 131 -16.79 -8.43 5.60
N PRO A 132 -17.58 -7.68 6.39
CA PRO A 132 -18.89 -7.23 5.96
C PRO A 132 -18.74 -6.32 4.72
N GLN A 133 -19.12 -6.84 3.55
CA GLN A 133 -19.20 -6.07 2.32
C GLN A 133 -20.46 -5.20 2.36
N ARG A 134 -20.32 -3.88 2.33
CA ARG A 134 -21.48 -3.01 2.09
C ARG A 134 -21.90 -3.15 0.61
N PRO A 135 -23.16 -3.50 0.31
CA PRO A 135 -23.57 -3.96 -1.02
C PRO A 135 -23.56 -2.94 -2.17
N TYR A 136 -23.26 -1.65 -1.95
CA TYR A 136 -23.48 -0.60 -2.96
C TYR A 136 -22.35 0.41 -3.16
N ASP A 137 -21.11 -0.01 -2.97
CA ASP A 137 -19.98 0.90 -3.10
C ASP A 137 -18.95 0.39 -4.12
N THR A 138 -19.27 -0.09 -5.31
CA THR A 138 -18.20 -0.46 -6.27
C THR A 138 -17.25 0.71 -6.59
N HIS A 139 -17.73 1.95 -6.50
CA HIS A 139 -16.93 3.18 -6.60
C HIS A 139 -16.23 3.55 -5.28
N LEU A 140 -16.90 3.43 -4.12
CA LEU A 140 -16.38 3.79 -2.78
C LEU A 140 -15.64 2.62 -2.08
N PHE A 141 -15.70 1.39 -2.59
CA PHE A 141 -15.03 0.19 -2.07
C PHE A 141 -13.52 0.30 -2.25
N ARG A 142 -13.10 1.03 -3.29
CA ARG A 142 -11.70 1.44 -3.47
C ARG A 142 -11.25 2.48 -2.45
N GLU A 143 -12.15 3.32 -1.96
CA GLU A 143 -11.83 4.30 -0.90
C GLU A 143 -11.74 3.65 0.49
N LYS A 144 -12.47 2.55 0.71
CA LYS A 144 -12.46 1.83 2.00
C LYS A 144 -11.35 0.79 2.15
N CYS A 145 -10.74 0.33 1.07
CA CYS A 145 -9.64 -0.62 1.11
C CYS A 145 -8.30 0.10 1.22
N MET A 146 -7.64 -0.03 2.36
CA MET A 146 -6.33 0.56 2.58
C MET A 146 -5.25 -0.20 1.80
N PHE A 147 -4.52 0.51 0.96
CA PHE A 147 -3.53 -0.10 0.09
C PHE A 147 -2.20 -0.41 0.80
N GLY A 148 -1.81 -1.69 0.82
CA GLY A 148 -0.47 -2.12 1.23
C GLY A 148 -0.13 -1.98 2.72
N ARG A 149 -1.12 -1.70 3.58
CA ARG A 149 -0.94 -1.49 5.03
C ARG A 149 -1.61 -2.55 5.92
N HIS A 150 -1.88 -3.74 5.37
CA HIS A 150 -2.60 -4.80 6.09
C HIS A 150 -1.89 -5.20 7.37
N GLU A 151 -0.58 -5.41 7.34
CA GLU A 151 0.19 -5.74 8.54
C GLU A 151 0.18 -4.60 9.56
N GLU A 152 0.38 -3.36 9.13
CA GLU A 152 0.32 -2.22 10.05
C GLU A 152 -1.07 -2.03 10.66
N LYS A 153 -2.13 -2.30 9.89
CA LYS A 153 -3.52 -2.27 10.37
C LYS A 153 -3.75 -3.33 11.45
N GLU A 154 -3.38 -4.58 11.18
CA GLU A 154 -3.54 -5.68 12.14
C GLU A 154 -2.69 -5.46 13.39
N LEU A 155 -1.48 -4.91 13.28
CA LEU A 155 -0.65 -4.57 14.46
C LEU A 155 -1.31 -3.51 15.35
N ILE A 156 -1.92 -2.46 14.76
CA ILE A 156 -2.64 -1.45 15.54
C ILE A 156 -3.90 -2.08 16.15
N ARG A 157 -4.63 -2.89 15.39
CA ARG A 157 -5.82 -3.61 15.85
C ARG A 157 -5.51 -4.52 17.04
N GLU A 158 -4.46 -5.34 16.95
CA GLU A 158 -3.97 -6.19 18.03
C GLU A 158 -3.61 -5.37 19.28
N PHE A 159 -2.90 -4.25 19.11
CA PHE A 159 -2.58 -3.35 20.22
C PHE A 159 -3.83 -2.78 20.92
N LEU A 160 -4.84 -2.40 20.13
CA LEU A 160 -6.07 -1.82 20.62
C LEU A 160 -6.94 -2.84 21.36
N LEU A 161 -7.03 -4.07 20.85
CA LEU A 161 -7.84 -5.15 21.45
C LEU A 161 -7.11 -5.93 22.55
N GLN A 162 -5.81 -5.70 22.74
CA GLN A 162 -5.06 -6.34 23.82
C GLN A 162 -5.63 -5.90 25.19
N PRO A 163 -5.80 -6.82 26.15
CA PRO A 163 -6.18 -6.50 27.52
C PRO A 163 -5.33 -5.37 28.13
N CYS A 164 -5.95 -4.57 29.00
CA CYS A 164 -5.28 -3.46 29.66
C CYS A 164 -4.66 -3.90 30.98
N ASP A 165 -3.32 -3.96 31.01
CA ASP A 165 -2.53 -4.19 32.22
C ASP A 165 -2.15 -2.88 32.94
N SER A 166 -2.41 -1.73 32.29
CA SER A 166 -2.09 -0.38 32.78
C SER A 166 -3.26 0.57 32.52
N PRO A 167 -3.37 1.66 33.30
CA PRO A 167 -4.48 2.61 33.13
C PRO A 167 -4.47 3.32 31.78
N LEU A 168 -3.29 3.46 31.19
CA LEU A 168 -3.12 4.04 29.86
C LEU A 168 -2.03 3.27 29.10
N ARG A 169 -2.33 2.91 27.84
CA ARG A 169 -1.33 2.42 26.89
C ARG A 169 -1.27 3.33 25.68
N VAL A 170 -0.07 3.81 25.38
CA VAL A 170 0.24 4.75 24.30
C VAL A 170 1.06 4.04 23.23
N LEU A 171 0.55 4.06 21.99
CA LEU A 171 1.24 3.61 20.77
C LEU A 171 1.69 4.80 19.93
N PRO A 172 3.00 5.07 19.83
CA PRO A 172 3.52 6.07 18.90
C PRO A 172 3.52 5.55 17.47
N ILE A 173 2.94 6.30 16.54
CA ILE A 173 3.01 6.07 15.10
C ILE A 173 3.86 7.17 14.48
N ILE A 174 5.07 6.77 14.09
CA ILE A 174 6.11 7.67 13.60
C ILE A 174 6.21 7.51 12.09
N ARG A 175 6.85 8.50 11.44
CA ARG A 175 7.50 8.47 10.10
C ARG A 175 6.95 9.50 9.09
N PRO A 176 7.42 9.58 7.82
CA PRO A 176 7.46 10.86 7.14
C PRO A 176 6.07 11.41 6.84
N ARG A 177 6.07 12.68 6.45
CA ARG A 177 4.90 13.42 6.00
C ARG A 177 4.07 12.59 5.01
N GLU A 178 2.75 12.71 5.12
CA GLU A 178 1.79 12.28 4.08
C GLU A 178 1.89 10.80 3.68
N VAL A 179 2.20 9.90 4.62
CA VAL A 179 2.18 8.45 4.37
C VAL A 179 0.82 7.79 4.59
N GLY A 180 -0.22 8.59 4.89
CA GLY A 180 -1.58 8.10 5.18
C GLY A 180 -1.78 7.62 6.62
N LYS A 181 -1.14 8.26 7.61
CA LYS A 181 -1.25 7.87 9.03
C LYS A 181 -2.68 8.01 9.57
N ASN A 182 -3.28 9.19 9.33
CA ASN A 182 -4.64 9.47 9.77
C ASN A 182 -5.62 8.52 9.07
N THR A 183 -5.42 8.27 7.77
CA THR A 183 -6.19 7.30 6.99
C THR A 183 -6.06 5.88 7.58
N LEU A 184 -4.85 5.43 7.93
CA LEU A 184 -4.63 4.12 8.57
C LEU A 184 -5.41 3.99 9.88
N ILE A 185 -5.34 5.01 10.73
CA ILE A 185 -6.05 4.99 12.02
C ILE A 185 -7.56 5.04 11.80
N GLU A 186 -8.03 5.83 10.84
CA GLU A 186 -9.44 5.87 10.48
C GLU A 186 -9.96 4.49 10.04
N HIS A 187 -9.20 3.76 9.22
CA HIS A 187 -9.56 2.39 8.86
C HIS A 187 -9.59 1.42 10.03
N VAL A 188 -8.69 1.56 11.00
CA VAL A 188 -8.68 0.72 12.21
C VAL A 188 -9.86 1.07 13.11
N CYS A 189 -10.13 2.35 13.33
CA CYS A 189 -11.26 2.81 14.14
C CYS A 189 -12.62 2.41 13.55
N ASN A 190 -12.69 2.28 12.23
CA ASN A 190 -13.90 1.84 11.52
C ASN A 190 -14.10 0.31 11.53
N GLU A 191 -13.16 -0.48 12.06
CA GLU A 191 -13.38 -1.91 12.23
C GLU A 191 -14.43 -2.18 13.31
N GLU A 192 -15.33 -3.13 13.03
CA GLU A 192 -16.40 -3.53 13.94
C GLU A 192 -15.86 -3.92 15.32
N SER A 193 -14.81 -4.75 15.38
CA SER A 193 -14.21 -5.16 16.65
C SER A 193 -13.69 -3.97 17.48
N VAL A 194 -13.14 -2.94 16.83
CA VAL A 194 -12.60 -1.76 17.52
C VAL A 194 -13.75 -0.84 17.94
N HIS A 195 -14.73 -0.63 17.06
CA HIS A 195 -15.92 0.15 17.35
C HIS A 195 -16.76 -0.46 18.50
N GLU A 196 -16.84 -1.78 18.59
CA GLU A 196 -17.49 -2.48 19.72
C GLU A 196 -16.67 -2.38 21.01
N HIS A 197 -15.34 -2.45 20.92
CA HIS A 197 -14.47 -2.41 22.09
C HIS A 197 -14.34 -1.01 22.69
N PHE A 198 -14.38 0.04 21.87
CA PHE A 198 -14.29 1.43 22.31
C PHE A 198 -15.61 2.16 22.07
N SER A 199 -16.31 2.48 23.15
CA SER A 199 -17.57 3.24 23.08
C SER A 199 -17.38 4.66 22.55
N ARG A 200 -16.15 5.17 22.57
CA ARG A 200 -15.84 6.52 22.10
C ARG A 200 -14.41 6.65 21.56
N VAL A 201 -14.29 7.39 20.47
CA VAL A 201 -13.02 7.83 19.88
C VAL A 201 -12.91 9.36 19.97
N VAL A 202 -11.89 9.86 20.65
CA VAL A 202 -11.61 11.29 20.80
C VAL A 202 -10.34 11.65 20.03
N ARG A 203 -10.35 12.77 19.31
CA ARG A 203 -9.21 13.23 18.50
C ARG A 203 -8.71 14.58 18.99
N PHE A 204 -7.41 14.72 19.15
CA PHE A 204 -6.73 15.96 19.55
C PHE A 204 -5.66 16.32 18.53
N LYS A 205 -5.49 17.62 18.28
CA LYS A 205 -4.35 18.16 17.55
C LYS A 205 -3.35 18.79 18.51
N SER A 206 -2.11 18.97 18.06
CA SER A 206 -1.04 19.62 18.82
C SER A 206 -1.45 20.96 19.42
N ASP A 207 -2.21 21.76 18.68
CA ASP A 207 -2.66 23.09 19.12
C ASP A 207 -3.65 22.97 20.29
N ASP A 208 -4.44 21.88 20.33
CA ASP A 208 -5.40 21.66 21.41
C ASP A 208 -4.70 21.41 22.75
N LEU A 209 -3.51 20.79 22.73
CA LEU A 209 -2.71 20.43 23.91
C LEU A 209 -1.99 21.62 24.55
N ASN A 210 -1.65 22.64 23.75
CA ASN A 210 -0.89 23.80 24.22
C ASN A 210 -1.78 24.96 24.70
N ASN A 211 -3.06 24.97 24.33
CA ASN A 211 -3.98 26.04 24.71
C ASN A 211 -4.44 25.87 26.16
N GLU A 212 -4.10 26.81 27.03
CA GLU A 212 -4.56 26.81 28.44
C GLU A 212 -6.09 26.94 28.54
N GLU A 213 -6.75 27.65 27.62
CA GLU A 213 -8.22 27.75 27.53
C GLU A 213 -8.90 26.39 27.26
N ASN A 214 -8.17 25.43 26.68
CA ASN A 214 -8.66 24.07 26.48
C ASN A 214 -8.55 23.20 27.72
N GLN A 215 -8.05 23.67 28.86
CA GLN A 215 -8.17 22.95 30.13
C GLN A 215 -9.62 22.61 30.46
N GLU A 216 -10.59 23.46 30.15
CA GLU A 216 -12.01 23.11 30.28
C GLU A 216 -12.45 21.99 29.32
N SER A 217 -11.89 21.91 28.11
CA SER A 217 -12.15 20.77 27.20
C SER A 217 -11.42 19.50 27.65
N PHE A 218 -10.27 19.61 28.31
CA PHE A 218 -9.59 18.52 29.03
C PHE A 218 -10.39 18.04 30.25
N PHE A 219 -10.98 18.95 31.03
CA PHE A 219 -11.89 18.62 32.13
C PHE A 219 -13.19 18.00 31.62
N LYS A 220 -13.80 18.56 30.57
CA LYS A 220 -14.91 17.90 29.85
C LYS A 220 -14.51 16.55 29.33
N THR A 221 -13.29 16.37 28.81
CA THR A 221 -12.77 15.06 28.38
C THR A 221 -12.60 14.12 29.57
N SER A 222 -12.12 14.59 30.73
CA SER A 222 -12.04 13.82 31.97
C SER A 222 -13.43 13.41 32.46
N GLU A 223 -14.43 14.28 32.42
CA GLU A 223 -15.83 13.96 32.75
C GLU A 223 -16.45 13.00 31.72
N LEU A 224 -16.15 13.20 30.44
CA LEU A 224 -16.57 12.34 29.35
C LEU A 224 -15.94 10.93 29.53
N VAL A 225 -14.65 10.84 29.88
CA VAL A 225 -13.88 9.60 30.12
C VAL A 225 -14.20 8.97 31.47
N ALA A 226 -14.79 9.70 32.42
CA ALA A 226 -15.17 9.19 33.74
C ALA A 226 -16.35 8.19 33.72
N SER A 227 -17.09 8.11 32.61
CA SER A 227 -18.01 6.97 32.41
C SER A 227 -17.18 5.70 32.26
N SER A 228 -17.62 4.58 32.84
CA SER A 228 -16.94 3.27 32.90
C SER A 228 -16.68 2.58 31.55
N THR A 229 -16.59 3.35 30.46
CA THR A 229 -16.45 2.90 29.08
C THR A 229 -15.00 3.06 28.60
N MET A 230 -14.52 2.06 27.86
CA MET A 230 -13.19 2.09 27.23
C MET A 230 -13.16 3.20 26.17
N SER A 231 -12.22 4.14 26.29
CA SER A 231 -12.04 5.24 25.35
C SER A 231 -10.75 5.08 24.54
N LEU A 232 -10.82 5.38 23.23
CA LEU A 232 -9.67 5.50 22.34
C LEU A 232 -9.36 6.97 22.10
N VAL A 233 -8.13 7.39 22.38
CA VAL A 233 -7.65 8.77 22.16
C VAL A 233 -6.63 8.80 21.03
N VAL A 234 -6.84 9.63 20.03
CA VAL A 234 -5.90 9.84 18.92
C VAL A 234 -5.35 11.25 18.98
N VAL A 235 -4.03 11.38 19.14
CA VAL A 235 -3.33 12.65 19.24
C VAL A 235 -2.48 12.85 18.00
N GLU A 236 -2.68 13.93 17.26
CA GLU A 236 -1.86 14.33 16.12
C GLU A 236 -0.92 15.49 16.51
N LEU A 237 0.37 15.18 16.65
CA LEU A 237 1.41 16.16 16.90
C LEU A 237 1.96 16.68 15.56
N VAL A 238 1.80 17.98 15.32
CA VAL A 238 2.25 18.62 14.09
C VAL A 238 3.66 19.15 14.25
N ASN A 239 3.96 19.90 15.32
CA ASN A 239 5.23 20.61 15.47
C ASN A 239 6.24 19.95 16.43
N ASP A 240 5.90 18.79 17.02
CA ASP A 240 6.80 18.05 17.92
C ASP A 240 7.24 18.81 19.19
N ASP A 241 6.55 19.90 19.54
CA ASP A 241 6.93 20.84 20.63
C ASP A 241 6.40 20.46 22.03
N ILE A 242 5.89 19.24 22.23
CA ILE A 242 5.31 18.87 23.52
C ILE A 242 6.39 18.55 24.56
N SER A 243 6.37 19.28 25.67
CA SER A 243 7.22 18.99 26.83
C SER A 243 6.78 17.68 27.50
N ASP A 244 7.72 16.99 28.15
CA ASP A 244 7.39 15.75 28.85
C ASP A 244 6.47 16.04 30.06
N GLU A 245 6.53 17.24 30.63
CA GLU A 245 5.65 17.71 31.70
C GLU A 245 4.21 17.88 31.22
N THR A 246 4.01 18.59 30.09
CA THR A 246 2.69 18.76 29.46
C THR A 246 2.11 17.41 29.08
N TRP A 247 2.93 16.51 28.52
CA TRP A 247 2.49 15.16 28.17
C TRP A 247 2.08 14.32 29.38
N ARG A 248 2.86 14.36 30.47
CA ARG A 248 2.51 13.66 31.72
C ARG A 248 1.23 14.21 32.34
N GLY A 249 1.06 15.53 32.33
CA GLY A 249 -0.18 16.19 32.75
C GLY A 249 -1.38 15.68 31.96
N PHE A 250 -1.29 15.71 30.63
CA PHE A 250 -2.33 15.21 29.74
C PHE A 250 -2.65 13.72 29.96
N CYS A 251 -1.63 12.87 30.10
CA CYS A 251 -1.82 11.46 30.38
C CYS A 251 -2.52 11.24 31.73
N SER A 252 -2.17 12.01 32.77
CA SER A 252 -2.79 11.91 34.09
C SER A 252 -4.27 12.27 34.08
N SER A 253 -4.69 13.23 33.24
CA SER A 253 -6.10 13.61 33.09
C SER A 253 -6.95 12.54 32.39
N ILE A 254 -6.32 11.68 31.57
CA ILE A 254 -7.01 10.63 30.79
C ILE A 254 -6.94 9.26 31.48
N ALA A 255 -6.02 9.06 32.41
CA ALA A 255 -5.73 7.78 33.07
C ALA A 255 -6.80 7.32 34.08
N ASN A 256 -8.08 7.59 33.81
CA ASN A 256 -9.23 7.23 34.63
C ASN A 256 -9.95 5.98 34.10
N GLY A 257 -9.23 4.87 33.96
CA GLY A 257 -9.80 3.61 33.43
C GLY A 257 -8.78 2.84 32.62
N CYS A 258 -9.26 2.02 31.68
CA CYS A 258 -8.42 1.26 30.75
C CYS A 258 -8.44 1.95 29.37
N SER A 259 -7.70 3.04 29.21
CA SER A 259 -7.70 3.81 27.95
C SER A 259 -6.57 3.38 27.02
N LYS A 260 -6.84 3.39 25.71
CA LYS A 260 -5.80 3.27 24.67
C LYS A 260 -5.58 4.61 24.00
N MET A 261 -4.33 4.93 23.70
CA MET A 261 -3.96 6.17 23.04
C MET A 261 -3.02 5.90 21.88
N ILE A 262 -3.25 6.60 20.77
CA ILE A 262 -2.40 6.60 19.59
C ILE A 262 -1.83 8.00 19.42
N VAL A 263 -0.51 8.11 19.32
CA VAL A 263 0.17 9.39 19.09
C VAL A 263 0.80 9.37 17.72
N ILE A 264 0.39 10.28 16.87
CA ILE A 264 0.86 10.41 15.50
C ILE A 264 1.83 11.57 15.45
N SER A 265 3.06 11.34 15.02
CA SER A 265 3.96 12.45 14.71
C SER A 265 5.00 12.16 13.66
N ARG A 266 5.58 13.24 13.14
CA ARG A 266 6.66 13.27 12.15
C ARG A 266 8.02 13.02 12.80
N SER A 267 8.27 13.54 14.01
CA SER A 267 9.55 13.33 14.69
C SER A 267 9.69 11.92 15.26
N GLU A 268 10.92 11.43 15.28
CA GLU A 268 11.28 10.20 15.97
C GLU A 268 11.34 10.40 17.50
N THR A 269 11.42 11.65 17.97
CA THR A 269 11.48 11.99 19.40
C THR A 269 10.24 11.53 20.16
N ILE A 270 9.07 11.50 19.52
CA ILE A 270 7.82 11.05 20.17
C ILE A 270 7.81 9.56 20.51
N SER A 271 8.81 8.78 20.06
CA SER A 271 9.00 7.40 20.53
C SER A 271 9.06 7.32 22.05
N ARG A 272 9.60 8.36 22.71
CA ARG A 272 9.74 8.45 24.16
C ARG A 272 8.41 8.61 24.90
N LEU A 273 7.37 9.11 24.22
CA LEU A 273 6.04 9.34 24.79
C LEU A 273 5.19 8.06 24.84
N GLY A 274 5.65 7.01 24.15
CA GLY A 274 4.97 5.72 24.06
C GLY A 274 5.23 4.82 25.27
N THR A 275 4.22 4.02 25.60
CA THR A 275 4.38 2.87 26.51
C THR A 275 4.78 1.59 25.77
N THR A 276 4.64 1.59 24.44
CA THR A 276 4.96 0.46 23.56
C THR A 276 5.96 0.88 22.49
N GLN A 277 6.53 -0.12 21.80
CA GLN A 277 7.42 0.14 20.68
C GLN A 277 6.72 0.97 19.61
N ALA A 278 7.38 2.05 19.18
CA ALA A 278 6.85 2.92 18.14
C ALA A 278 6.67 2.19 16.80
N LEU A 279 5.48 2.30 16.21
CA LEU A 279 5.17 1.78 14.89
C LEU A 279 5.72 2.72 13.82
N LYS A 280 6.67 2.18 13.04
CA LYS A 280 7.42 2.91 12.01
C LYS A 280 6.85 2.66 10.61
N LEU A 281 5.96 3.52 10.12
CA LEU A 281 5.44 3.41 8.74
C LEU A 281 6.48 3.71 7.65
N LYS A 282 6.73 2.75 6.75
CA LYS A 282 7.62 2.93 5.58
C LYS A 282 6.88 3.63 4.45
N ARG A 283 7.57 4.44 3.62
CA ARG A 283 6.99 4.87 2.33
C ARG A 283 6.73 3.63 1.46
N LEU A 284 5.66 3.68 0.66
CA LEU A 284 5.39 2.63 -0.32
C LEU A 284 6.55 2.51 -1.31
N LYS A 285 6.80 1.29 -1.79
CA LYS A 285 7.73 1.06 -2.90
C LYS A 285 7.17 1.73 -4.17
N ARG A 286 8.04 2.01 -5.13
CA ARG A 286 7.66 2.73 -6.36
C ARG A 286 6.54 2.02 -7.14
N HIS A 287 6.62 0.69 -7.26
CA HIS A 287 5.60 -0.10 -7.96
C HIS A 287 4.28 -0.17 -7.18
N GLU A 288 4.33 -0.28 -5.85
CA GLU A 288 3.16 -0.22 -4.97
C GLU A 288 2.42 1.11 -5.12
N PHE A 289 3.15 2.22 -4.97
CA PHE A 289 2.59 3.56 -5.10
C PHE A 289 2.02 3.82 -6.50
N TRP A 290 2.75 3.42 -7.55
CA TRP A 290 2.27 3.56 -8.92
C TRP A 290 0.97 2.78 -9.15
N TYR A 291 0.88 1.53 -8.66
CA TYR A 291 -0.33 0.74 -8.78
C TYR A 291 -1.50 1.42 -8.06
N PHE A 292 -1.30 1.88 -6.83
CA PHE A 292 -2.31 2.61 -6.07
C PHE A 292 -2.78 3.87 -6.81
N PHE A 293 -1.84 4.73 -7.19
CA PHE A 293 -2.13 5.99 -7.87
C PHE A 293 -2.85 5.76 -9.20
N ARG A 294 -2.43 4.75 -9.99
CA ARG A 294 -3.12 4.33 -11.23
C ARG A 294 -4.56 3.89 -10.95
N THR A 295 -4.77 3.10 -9.91
CA THR A 295 -6.09 2.58 -9.52
C THR A 295 -7.05 3.72 -9.13
N ILE A 296 -6.55 4.78 -8.48
CA ILE A 296 -7.35 5.97 -8.14
C ILE A 296 -7.57 6.88 -9.35
N ALA A 297 -6.50 7.24 -10.06
CA ALA A 297 -6.55 8.23 -11.14
C ALA A 297 -7.47 7.80 -12.29
N PHE A 298 -7.62 6.49 -12.52
CA PHE A 298 -8.42 5.96 -13.62
C PHE A 298 -9.67 5.22 -13.17
N GLY A 299 -9.76 4.78 -11.92
CA GLY A 299 -10.94 4.05 -11.43
C GLY A 299 -11.25 2.82 -12.28
N THR A 300 -12.42 2.85 -12.94
CA THR A 300 -12.89 1.79 -13.86
C THR A 300 -12.49 2.02 -15.31
N ALA A 301 -12.03 3.24 -15.68
CA ALA A 301 -11.56 3.53 -17.02
C ALA A 301 -10.27 2.75 -17.30
N ASP A 302 -10.12 2.26 -18.54
CA ASP A 302 -8.86 1.65 -18.94
C ASP A 302 -7.80 2.76 -19.14
N PRO A 303 -6.70 2.75 -18.37
CA PRO A 303 -5.64 3.74 -18.56
C PRO A 303 -5.00 3.69 -19.95
N GLU A 304 -5.11 2.55 -20.64
CA GLU A 304 -4.57 2.38 -22.00
C GLU A 304 -5.40 3.12 -23.07
N GLU A 305 -6.68 3.42 -22.81
CA GLU A 305 -7.52 4.27 -23.66
C GLU A 305 -7.15 5.76 -23.55
N HIS A 306 -6.35 6.13 -22.54
CA HIS A 306 -6.00 7.52 -22.22
C HIS A 306 -4.49 7.75 -22.09
N PRO A 307 -3.70 7.61 -23.18
CA PRO A 307 -2.24 7.63 -23.12
C PRO A 307 -1.65 8.96 -22.60
N GLU A 308 -2.25 10.10 -22.92
CA GLU A 308 -1.77 11.41 -22.43
C GLU A 308 -2.01 11.57 -20.92
N LEU A 309 -3.17 11.15 -20.41
CA LEU A 309 -3.44 11.13 -18.97
C LEU A 309 -2.49 10.15 -18.26
N LEU A 310 -2.24 8.97 -18.85
CA LEU A 310 -1.30 8.00 -18.31
C LEU A 310 0.12 8.56 -18.19
N ARG A 311 0.56 9.34 -19.18
CA ARG A 311 1.86 10.02 -19.17
C ARG A 311 1.94 11.09 -18.08
N ILE A 312 0.89 11.91 -17.92
CA ILE A 312 0.81 12.93 -16.86
C ILE A 312 0.81 12.25 -15.48
N ALA A 313 -0.02 11.22 -15.31
CA ALA A 313 -0.13 10.42 -14.09
C ALA A 313 1.23 9.85 -13.66
N ARG A 314 2.01 9.27 -14.59
CA ARG A 314 3.37 8.77 -14.29
C ARG A 314 4.29 9.88 -13.81
N ARG A 315 4.25 11.06 -14.45
CA ARG A 315 5.09 12.20 -14.06
C ARG A 315 4.76 12.68 -12.64
N ILE A 316 3.47 12.79 -12.32
CA ILE A 316 3.02 13.13 -10.96
C ILE A 316 3.54 12.09 -9.98
N ALA A 317 3.31 10.80 -10.24
CA ALA A 317 3.71 9.73 -9.33
C ALA A 317 5.24 9.60 -9.11
N THR A 318 6.06 10.11 -10.05
CA THR A 318 7.52 10.17 -9.88
C THR A 318 8.02 11.44 -9.18
N THR A 319 7.25 12.52 -9.25
CA THR A 319 7.65 13.84 -8.70
C THR A 319 7.22 13.95 -7.25
N ASP A 320 5.97 13.55 -6.97
CA ASP A 320 5.48 13.38 -5.62
C ASP A 320 6.35 12.29 -4.97
N GLN A 321 6.98 12.58 -3.82
CA GLN A 321 8.02 11.72 -3.25
C GLN A 321 7.48 10.41 -2.65
N ARG A 322 6.38 9.87 -3.22
CA ARG A 322 5.51 8.80 -2.73
C ARG A 322 4.82 9.23 -1.43
N CYS A 323 4.43 10.50 -1.39
CA CYS A 323 3.54 11.07 -0.41
C CYS A 323 2.12 11.06 -0.99
N PHE A 324 1.12 11.03 -0.11
CA PHE A 324 -0.27 11.28 -0.45
C PHE A 324 -0.55 12.75 -0.14
N HIS A 325 -0.50 13.63 -1.13
CA HIS A 325 -1.14 14.93 -0.98
C HIS A 325 -2.65 14.70 -1.00
N CYS A 326 -3.28 14.63 0.19
CA CYS A 326 -4.69 14.96 0.29
C CYS A 326 -4.80 16.45 0.00
N CYS A 327 -5.48 16.81 -1.09
CA CYS A 327 -5.91 18.18 -1.34
C CYS A 327 -6.89 18.63 -0.25
#